data_AF-A0A6C2YIG9-F1
#
_entry.id   AF-A0A6C2YIG9-F1
#
_cell.length_a   1.000
_cell.length_b   1.000
_cell.length_c   1.000
_cell.angle_alpha   90.00
_cell.angle_beta   90.00
_cell.angle_gamma   90.00
#
_symmetry.space_group_name_H-M   'P 1'
#
loop_
_entity.id
_entity.type
_entity.pdbx_description
1 polymer ?
#
loop_
_entity_poly.entity_id
_entity_poly.type
_entity_poly.pdbx_seq_one_letter_code
_entity_poly.pdbx_strand_id
1 'polypeptide(L)'
;MNPELLLNVLLQLQNQANNRKQAECAFNQIEAVYYPRMVCFLTNSGVERSEAESIANSVLMLLWDAPEKFDVSRVTNGRYDRLFWAWLQQILIHRRTDYFRALKRQKRVIYSDQMLDFESEHPDLVARDSENALDDAERAGHARELIRKFKKTLTVPQQRMTMVLMETEGVDFKLDLLMTICGISRPDACKLRKRVQKKFRQFLQQQGMSEA
;
A
#
# COMPACT_ATOMS: atom_id res chain seq x y z
N MET A 1 7.81 8.96 -23.55
CA MET A 1 7.53 7.59 -24.05
C MET A 1 6.09 7.26 -23.69
N ASN A 2 5.31 6.60 -24.58
CA ASN A 2 3.90 6.34 -24.34
C ASN A 2 3.69 4.94 -23.71
N PRO A 3 3.43 4.84 -22.39
CA PRO A 3 3.24 3.55 -21.71
C PRO A 3 2.06 2.73 -22.24
N GLU A 4 1.11 3.38 -22.93
CA GLU A 4 -0.02 2.72 -23.61
C GLU A 4 0.43 1.85 -24.79
N LEU A 5 1.42 2.33 -25.55
CA LEU A 5 2.03 1.56 -26.63
C LEU A 5 2.80 0.36 -26.07
N LEU A 6 3.47 0.50 -24.93
CA LEU A 6 4.33 -0.54 -24.36
C LEU A 6 3.54 -1.73 -23.80
N LEU A 7 2.38 -1.50 -23.17
CA LEU A 7 1.55 -2.61 -22.72
C LEU A 7 0.75 -3.25 -23.84
N ASN A 8 0.26 -2.47 -24.83
CA ASN A 8 -0.33 -3.06 -26.04
C ASN A 8 0.68 -3.92 -26.79
N VAL A 9 1.94 -3.49 -26.84
CA VAL A 9 3.06 -4.28 -27.35
C VAL A 9 3.28 -5.54 -26.49
N LEU A 10 3.29 -5.46 -25.15
CA LEU A 10 3.37 -6.66 -24.30
C LEU A 10 2.23 -7.66 -24.54
N LEU A 11 0.98 -7.18 -24.61
CA LEU A 11 -0.22 -7.98 -24.84
C LEU A 11 -0.27 -8.62 -26.23
N GLN A 12 0.19 -7.90 -27.25
CA GLN A 12 0.24 -8.42 -28.63
C GLN A 12 1.40 -9.40 -28.84
N LEU A 13 2.55 -9.19 -28.18
CA LEU A 13 3.77 -9.94 -28.45
C LEU A 13 3.92 -11.22 -27.64
N GLN A 14 3.28 -11.35 -26.48
CA GLN A 14 3.36 -12.61 -25.70
C GLN A 14 2.57 -13.75 -26.38
N ASN A 15 1.54 -13.40 -27.16
CA ASN A 15 0.73 -14.34 -27.94
C ASN A 15 1.37 -14.74 -29.29
N GLN A 16 2.51 -14.14 -29.66
CA GLN A 16 3.23 -14.44 -30.90
C GLN A 16 4.66 -14.83 -30.55
N ALA A 17 4.96 -16.13 -30.58
CA ALA A 17 6.25 -16.73 -30.19
C ALA A 17 7.51 -16.09 -30.83
N ASN A 18 7.36 -15.28 -31.89
CA ASN A 18 8.44 -14.62 -32.61
C ASN A 18 8.91 -13.27 -32.05
N ASN A 19 8.29 -12.70 -31.01
CA ASN A 19 8.60 -11.32 -30.55
C ASN A 19 9.01 -11.16 -29.09
N ARG A 20 9.55 -12.22 -28.47
CA ARG A 20 10.00 -12.22 -27.07
C ARG A 20 10.98 -11.07 -26.72
N LYS A 21 11.95 -10.77 -27.59
CA LYS A 21 12.91 -9.68 -27.36
C LYS A 21 12.27 -8.30 -27.30
N GLN A 22 11.22 -8.07 -28.09
CA GLN A 22 10.48 -6.81 -28.09
C GLN A 22 9.58 -6.69 -26.84
N ALA A 23 8.99 -7.81 -26.40
CA ALA A 23 8.26 -7.87 -25.14
C ALA A 23 9.17 -7.58 -23.93
N GLU A 24 10.37 -8.17 -23.88
CA GLU A 24 11.38 -7.89 -22.85
C GLU A 24 11.79 -6.40 -22.85
N CYS A 25 12.01 -5.81 -24.02
CA CYS A 25 12.33 -4.39 -24.12
C CYS A 25 11.20 -3.49 -23.62
N ALA A 26 9.94 -3.81 -23.96
CA ALA A 26 8.79 -3.07 -23.47
C ALA A 26 8.60 -3.21 -21.96
N PHE A 27 8.82 -4.40 -21.41
CA PHE A 27 8.75 -4.64 -19.97
C PHE A 27 9.84 -3.90 -19.20
N ASN A 28 11.09 -3.94 -19.66
CA ASN A 28 12.19 -3.21 -19.02
C ASN A 28 11.92 -1.69 -18.95
N GLN A 29 11.23 -1.13 -19.95
CA GLN A 29 10.83 0.28 -19.93
C GLN A 29 9.72 0.56 -18.91
N ILE A 30 8.76 -0.36 -18.74
CA ILE A 30 7.75 -0.26 -17.70
C ILE A 30 8.41 -0.38 -16.32
N GLU A 31 9.27 -1.37 -16.13
CA GLU A 31 10.04 -1.57 -14.91
C GLU A 31 10.81 -0.30 -14.53
N ALA A 32 11.58 0.28 -15.45
CA ALA A 32 12.37 1.49 -15.19
C ALA A 32 11.53 2.69 -14.71
N VAL A 33 10.27 2.81 -15.16
CA VAL A 33 9.37 3.91 -14.78
C VAL A 33 8.65 3.62 -13.46
N TYR A 34 8.11 2.42 -13.31
CA TYR A 34 7.20 2.12 -12.21
C TYR A 34 7.88 1.47 -11.02
N TYR A 35 8.96 0.70 -11.19
CA TYR A 35 9.66 0.05 -10.08
C TYR A 35 10.09 1.03 -8.98
N PRO A 36 10.78 2.16 -9.28
CA PRO A 36 11.16 3.11 -8.24
C PRO A 36 9.93 3.75 -7.56
N ARG A 37 8.85 3.97 -8.31
CA ARG A 37 7.59 4.51 -7.77
C ARG A 37 6.92 3.51 -6.81
N MET A 38 6.93 2.22 -7.14
CA MET A 38 6.36 1.15 -6.31
C MET A 38 7.13 1.01 -5.00
N VAL A 39 8.46 0.95 -5.07
CA VAL A 39 9.32 0.88 -3.89
C VAL A 39 9.08 2.10 -3.01
N CYS A 40 9.10 3.31 -3.58
CA CYS A 40 8.85 4.55 -2.83
C CYS A 40 7.46 4.57 -2.17
N PHE A 41 6.42 4.13 -2.89
CA PHE A 41 5.07 4.02 -2.35
C PHE A 41 5.02 3.08 -1.14
N LEU A 42 5.65 1.91 -1.23
CA LEU A 42 5.68 0.93 -0.15
C LEU A 42 6.52 1.40 1.04
N THR A 43 7.69 1.99 0.81
CA THR A 43 8.54 2.53 1.89
C THR A 43 7.87 3.68 2.63
N ASN A 44 7.22 4.60 1.91
CA ASN A 44 6.46 5.70 2.52
C ASN A 44 5.28 5.18 3.35
N SER A 45 4.78 3.99 3.01
CA SER A 45 3.72 3.31 3.76
C SER A 45 4.21 2.51 4.98
N GLY A 46 5.51 2.55 5.28
CA GLY A 46 6.14 1.90 6.43
C GLY A 46 6.61 0.46 6.20
N VAL A 47 6.71 0.00 4.96
CA VAL A 47 7.33 -1.30 4.62
C VAL A 47 8.85 -1.12 4.59
N GLU A 48 9.59 -2.09 5.13
CA GLU A 48 11.06 -2.08 5.05
C GLU A 48 11.51 -2.10 3.58
N ARG A 49 12.62 -1.43 3.26
CA ARG A 49 13.07 -1.29 1.87
C ARG A 49 13.29 -2.64 1.17
N SER A 50 13.94 -3.58 1.83
CA SER A 50 14.18 -4.95 1.34
C SER A 50 12.86 -5.65 0.94
N GLU A 51 11.86 -5.56 1.82
CA GLU A 51 10.53 -6.10 1.59
C GLU A 51 9.73 -5.32 0.54
N ALA A 52 9.92 -4.00 0.47
CA ALA A 52 9.30 -3.16 -0.54
C ALA A 52 9.79 -3.53 -1.95
N GLU A 53 11.09 -3.79 -2.11
CA GLU A 53 11.71 -4.26 -3.35
C GLU A 53 11.20 -5.67 -3.71
N SER A 54 11.12 -6.58 -2.74
CA SER A 54 10.54 -7.92 -2.92
C SER A 54 9.07 -7.87 -3.39
N ILE A 55 8.23 -7.06 -2.74
CA ILE A 55 6.83 -6.88 -3.12
C ILE A 55 6.74 -6.25 -4.52
N ALA A 56 7.53 -5.21 -4.81
CA ALA A 56 7.53 -4.56 -6.12
C ALA A 56 7.90 -5.54 -7.24
N ASN A 57 8.93 -6.38 -7.04
CA ASN A 57 9.31 -7.44 -7.97
C ASN A 57 8.17 -8.45 -8.16
N SER A 58 7.47 -8.86 -7.09
CA SER A 58 6.33 -9.78 -7.20
C SER A 58 5.18 -9.21 -8.04
N VAL A 59 4.97 -7.89 -8.00
CA VAL A 59 3.95 -7.21 -8.80
C VAL A 59 4.38 -7.10 -10.26
N LEU A 60 5.66 -6.83 -10.53
CA LEU A 60 6.22 -6.85 -11.88
C LEU A 60 6.15 -8.24 -12.51
N MET A 61 6.46 -9.29 -11.76
CA MET A 61 6.32 -10.67 -12.24
C MET A 61 4.86 -10.99 -12.58
N LEU A 62 3.90 -10.55 -11.76
CA LEU A 62 2.48 -10.72 -12.06
C LEU A 62 2.06 -9.99 -13.35
N LEU A 63 2.62 -8.81 -13.60
CA LEU A 63 2.41 -8.08 -14.84
C LEU A 63 3.03 -8.82 -16.04
N TRP A 64 4.20 -9.42 -15.88
CA TRP A 64 4.86 -10.20 -16.93
C TRP A 64 4.10 -11.50 -17.24
N ASP A 65 3.63 -12.21 -16.22
CA ASP A 65 2.97 -13.51 -16.38
C ASP A 65 1.52 -13.39 -16.86
N ALA A 66 0.84 -12.28 -16.52
CA ALA A 66 -0.58 -12.08 -16.82
C ALA A 66 -0.90 -10.61 -17.17
N PRO A 67 -0.31 -10.04 -18.23
CA PRO A 67 -0.53 -8.65 -18.62
C PRO A 67 -2.01 -8.36 -18.97
N GLU A 68 -2.76 -9.37 -19.39
CA GLU A 68 -4.20 -9.28 -19.74
C GLU A 68 -5.11 -8.94 -18.55
N LYS A 69 -4.61 -9.08 -17.32
CA LYS A 69 -5.33 -8.64 -16.11
C LYS A 69 -5.47 -7.12 -16.03
N PHE A 70 -4.67 -6.37 -16.77
CA PHE A 70 -4.88 -4.94 -16.93
C PHE A 70 -5.85 -4.70 -18.09
N ASP A 71 -7.04 -4.20 -17.76
CA ASP A 71 -8.09 -3.90 -18.73
C ASP A 71 -7.77 -2.61 -19.50
N VAL A 72 -7.07 -2.75 -20.63
CA VAL A 72 -6.69 -1.63 -21.52
C VAL A 72 -7.93 -0.93 -22.11
N SER A 73 -9.07 -1.63 -22.21
CA SER A 73 -10.30 -1.05 -22.78
C SER A 73 -10.85 0.13 -21.96
N ARG A 74 -10.43 0.25 -20.68
CA ARG A 74 -10.78 1.37 -19.80
C ARG A 74 -9.97 2.63 -20.06
N VAL A 75 -8.94 2.57 -20.90
CA VAL A 75 -8.09 3.71 -21.21
C VAL A 75 -8.79 4.58 -22.25
N THR A 76 -9.54 5.57 -21.76
CA THR A 76 -10.09 6.63 -22.61
C THR A 76 -9.22 7.89 -22.51
N ASN A 77 -8.89 8.49 -23.66
CA ASN A 77 -8.32 9.85 -23.78
C ASN A 77 -6.93 10.06 -23.14
N GLY A 78 -5.95 9.18 -23.40
CA GLY A 78 -4.53 9.45 -23.12
C GLY A 78 -4.15 9.52 -21.63
N ARG A 79 -5.01 9.02 -20.73
CA ARG A 79 -4.75 8.96 -19.27
C ARG A 79 -4.11 7.64 -18.83
N TYR A 80 -3.42 6.96 -19.73
CA TYR A 80 -2.88 5.62 -19.52
C TYR A 80 -2.00 5.50 -18.27
N ASP A 81 -0.97 6.35 -18.16
CA ASP A 81 0.01 6.32 -17.04
C ASP A 81 -0.69 6.34 -15.68
N ARG A 82 -1.74 7.15 -15.57
CA ARG A 82 -2.51 7.30 -14.35
C ARG A 82 -3.37 6.08 -14.02
N LEU A 83 -4.03 5.51 -15.01
CA LEU A 83 -4.88 4.32 -14.83
C LEU A 83 -4.05 3.09 -14.52
N PHE A 84 -2.94 2.93 -15.24
CA PHE A 84 -1.98 1.85 -15.01
C PHE A 84 -1.33 1.97 -13.64
N TRP A 85 -0.91 3.17 -13.25
CA TRP A 85 -0.39 3.40 -11.89
C TRP A 85 -1.41 3.07 -10.80
N ALA A 86 -2.67 3.49 -10.97
CA ALA A 86 -3.72 3.20 -10.00
C ALA A 86 -4.00 1.69 -9.88
N TRP A 87 -3.94 0.95 -10.99
CA TRP A 87 -4.05 -0.51 -10.99
C TRP A 87 -2.88 -1.18 -10.25
N LEU A 88 -1.64 -0.74 -10.51
CA LEU A 88 -0.46 -1.20 -9.76
C LEU A 88 -0.61 -0.90 -8.26
N GLN A 89 -1.03 0.31 -7.89
CA GLN A 89 -1.28 0.70 -6.51
C GLN A 89 -2.31 -0.18 -5.81
N GLN A 90 -3.37 -0.60 -6.51
CA GLN A 90 -4.36 -1.51 -5.95
C GLN A 90 -3.73 -2.86 -5.57
N ILE A 91 -2.87 -3.43 -6.43
CA ILE A 91 -2.16 -4.68 -6.15
C ILE A 91 -1.19 -4.49 -4.98
N LEU A 92 -0.42 -3.39 -4.99
CA LEU A 92 0.53 -3.07 -3.93
C LEU A 92 -0.15 -2.90 -2.57
N ILE A 93 -1.32 -2.26 -2.51
CA ILE A 93 -2.08 -2.10 -1.27
C ILE A 93 -2.51 -3.46 -0.71
N HIS A 94 -2.94 -4.40 -1.56
CA HIS A 94 -3.26 -5.75 -1.13
C HIS A 94 -2.02 -6.49 -0.60
N ARG A 95 -0.91 -6.49 -1.35
CA ARG A 95 0.34 -7.16 -0.94
C ARG A 95 0.91 -6.57 0.35
N ARG A 96 0.92 -5.25 0.48
CA ARG A 96 1.29 -4.53 1.71
C ARG A 96 0.44 -4.99 2.90
N THR A 97 -0.88 -5.08 2.69
CA THR A 97 -1.80 -5.50 3.75
C THR A 97 -1.48 -6.92 4.22
N ASP A 98 -1.16 -7.82 3.29
CA ASP A 98 -0.80 -9.20 3.60
C ASP A 98 0.57 -9.30 4.28
N TYR A 99 1.55 -8.50 3.88
CA TYR A 99 2.83 -8.35 4.57
C TYR A 99 2.65 -7.96 6.04
N PHE A 100 1.90 -6.89 6.33
CA PHE A 100 1.65 -6.49 7.72
C PHE A 100 0.82 -7.52 8.51
N ARG A 101 -0.06 -8.28 7.85
CA ARG A 101 -0.76 -9.41 8.48
C ARG A 101 0.21 -10.54 8.84
N ALA A 102 1.16 -10.86 7.97
CA ALA A 102 2.19 -11.88 8.19
C ALA A 102 3.12 -11.47 9.35
N LEU A 103 3.64 -10.23 9.34
CA LEU A 103 4.43 -9.69 10.45
C LEU A 103 3.68 -9.76 11.79
N LYS A 104 2.38 -9.42 11.79
CA LYS A 104 1.56 -9.53 13.01
C LYS A 104 1.33 -10.97 13.46
N ARG A 105 1.33 -11.94 12.55
CA ARG A 105 1.26 -13.37 12.90
C ARG A 105 2.61 -13.82 13.49
N GLN A 106 3.73 -13.52 12.84
CA GLN A 106 5.06 -13.83 13.35
C GLN A 106 5.32 -13.22 14.72
N LYS A 107 4.98 -11.95 14.94
CA LYS A 107 5.10 -11.32 16.27
C LYS A 107 4.24 -12.00 17.34
N ARG A 108 3.09 -12.58 16.98
CA ARG A 108 2.27 -13.36 17.92
C ARG A 108 2.87 -14.72 18.23
N VAL A 109 3.49 -15.36 17.23
CA VAL A 109 4.20 -16.63 17.41
C VAL A 109 5.45 -16.42 18.28
N ILE A 110 6.26 -15.39 17.99
CA ILE A 110 7.42 -15.05 18.83
C ILE A 110 6.99 -14.73 20.26
N TYR A 111 5.88 -14.01 20.46
CA TYR A 111 5.37 -13.73 21.82
C TYR A 111 4.81 -14.99 22.50
N SER A 112 4.21 -15.93 21.77
CA SER A 112 3.76 -17.21 22.35
C SER A 112 4.92 -18.14 22.67
N ASP A 113 5.93 -18.18 21.81
CA ASP A 113 7.12 -19.01 21.98
C ASP A 113 7.97 -18.45 23.14
N GLN A 114 8.10 -17.12 23.23
CA GLN A 114 8.70 -16.45 24.39
C GLN A 114 7.90 -16.70 25.68
N MET A 115 6.57 -16.80 25.64
CA MET A 115 5.78 -17.19 26.83
C MET A 115 5.94 -18.67 27.20
N LEU A 116 6.20 -19.55 26.22
CA LEU A 116 6.46 -20.98 26.46
C LEU A 116 7.88 -21.21 27.01
N ASP A 117 8.86 -20.39 26.62
CA ASP A 117 10.22 -20.43 27.16
C ASP A 117 10.37 -19.63 28.48
N PHE A 118 9.48 -18.67 28.78
CA PHE A 118 9.51 -17.88 30.03
C PHE A 118 9.05 -18.65 31.28
N GLU A 119 8.41 -19.82 31.13
CA GLU A 119 8.08 -20.67 32.27
C GLU A 119 9.26 -21.53 32.75
N SER A 120 10.41 -21.55 32.04
CA SER A 120 11.57 -22.35 32.50
C SER A 120 12.82 -21.57 32.90
N GLU A 121 13.21 -20.44 32.31
CA GLU A 121 14.50 -19.82 32.65
C GLU A 121 14.48 -18.27 32.55
N HIS A 122 14.83 -17.60 33.66
CA HIS A 122 15.19 -16.17 33.83
C HIS A 122 14.12 -15.14 34.27
N PRO A 123 14.09 -14.73 35.56
CA PRO A 123 13.30 -13.60 36.04
C PRO A 123 13.95 -12.21 35.83
N ASP A 124 15.15 -12.10 35.27
CA ASP A 124 15.99 -10.88 35.39
C ASP A 124 16.37 -10.18 34.08
N LEU A 125 15.41 -9.91 33.18
CA LEU A 125 15.63 -8.96 32.07
C LEU A 125 14.50 -7.92 31.99
N VAL A 126 14.36 -7.19 33.10
CA VAL A 126 13.75 -5.85 33.12
C VAL A 126 14.85 -4.82 32.84
N ALA A 127 14.57 -3.94 31.88
CA ALA A 127 15.19 -2.63 31.64
C ALA A 127 16.70 -2.58 31.31
N ARG A 128 17.01 -2.16 30.08
CA ARG A 128 18.20 -1.35 29.82
C ARG A 128 17.83 -0.18 28.91
N ASP A 129 17.94 1.00 29.50
CA ASP A 129 17.62 2.31 28.95
C ASP A 129 18.43 2.67 27.70
N SER A 130 17.73 3.19 26.69
CA SER A 130 18.31 4.11 25.71
C SER A 130 17.51 5.41 25.75
N GLU A 131 17.71 6.18 26.82
CA GLU A 131 17.17 7.54 26.95
C GLU A 131 17.77 8.43 25.85
N ASN A 132 16.89 9.21 25.19
CA ASN A 132 17.16 10.29 24.21
C ASN A 132 16.92 10.02 22.70
N ALA A 133 16.36 8.87 22.29
CA ALA A 133 15.81 8.70 20.92
C ALA A 133 14.34 8.23 20.88
N LEU A 134 13.70 8.06 22.04
CA LEU A 134 12.41 7.38 22.17
C LEU A 134 11.19 8.28 21.89
N ASP A 135 11.29 9.60 22.01
CA ASP A 135 10.09 10.45 21.98
C ASP A 135 9.42 10.49 20.58
N ASP A 136 10.18 10.53 19.49
CA ASP A 136 9.61 10.51 18.13
C ASP A 136 9.19 9.12 17.66
N ALA A 137 9.94 8.08 18.04
CA ALA A 137 9.62 6.70 17.69
C ALA A 137 8.38 6.20 18.44
N GLU A 138 8.23 6.55 19.72
CA GLU A 138 7.05 6.24 20.53
C GLU A 138 5.84 7.05 20.09
N ARG A 139 5.99 8.35 19.78
CA ARG A 139 4.90 9.16 19.19
C ARG A 139 4.46 8.63 17.83
N ALA A 140 5.40 8.25 16.96
CA ALA A 140 5.08 7.61 15.67
C ALA A 140 4.41 6.24 15.89
N GLY A 141 4.85 5.48 16.90
CA GLY A 141 4.22 4.24 17.32
C GLY A 141 2.77 4.42 17.80
N HIS A 142 2.54 5.41 18.65
CA HIS A 142 1.21 5.79 19.15
C HIS A 142 0.29 6.28 18.03
N ALA A 143 0.78 7.13 17.12
CA ALA A 143 0.02 7.62 15.97
C ALA A 143 -0.37 6.47 15.03
N ARG A 144 0.56 5.55 14.75
CA ARG A 144 0.29 4.33 13.95
C ARG A 144 -0.75 3.43 14.63
N GLU A 145 -0.67 3.27 15.95
CA GLU A 145 -1.63 2.49 16.72
C GLU A 145 -3.03 3.12 16.74
N LEU A 146 -3.13 4.45 16.86
CA LEU A 146 -4.39 5.19 16.76
C LEU A 146 -5.03 5.05 15.38
N ILE A 147 -4.26 5.23 14.32
CA ILE A 147 -4.73 5.02 12.94
C ILE A 147 -5.19 3.56 12.76
N ARG A 148 -4.47 2.59 13.34
CA ARG A 148 -4.86 1.17 13.32
C ARG A 148 -6.18 0.93 14.04
N LYS A 149 -6.36 1.49 15.24
CA LYS A 149 -7.62 1.41 16.00
C LYS A 149 -8.76 2.02 15.20
N PHE A 150 -8.56 3.19 14.60
CA PHE A 150 -9.56 3.83 13.76
C PHE A 150 -9.90 2.99 12.51
N LYS A 151 -8.92 2.46 11.78
CA LYS A 151 -9.16 1.59 10.61
C LYS A 151 -10.03 0.36 10.97
N LYS A 152 -9.99 -0.13 12.21
CA LYS A 152 -10.87 -1.21 12.68
C LYS A 152 -12.32 -0.77 12.90
N THR A 153 -12.59 0.50 13.20
CA THR A 153 -13.97 1.02 13.33
C THR A 153 -14.64 1.22 11.97
N LEU A 154 -13.85 1.24 10.88
CA LEU A 154 -14.35 1.37 9.52
C LEU A 154 -14.79 0.02 8.95
N THR A 155 -16.10 -0.24 8.98
CA THR A 155 -16.68 -1.48 8.45
C THR A 155 -16.71 -1.49 6.92
N VAL A 156 -16.89 -0.34 6.27
CA VAL A 156 -16.98 -0.22 4.81
C VAL A 156 -15.60 -0.30 4.16
N PRO A 157 -15.36 -1.21 3.19
CA PRO A 157 -14.06 -1.36 2.52
C PRO A 157 -13.54 -0.08 1.86
N GLN A 158 -14.42 0.68 1.21
CA GLN A 158 -14.06 1.95 0.57
C GLN A 158 -13.60 3.01 1.58
N GLN A 159 -14.13 3.01 2.81
CA GLN A 159 -13.67 3.90 3.88
C GLN A 159 -12.27 3.52 4.35
N ARG A 160 -12.01 2.21 4.50
CA ARG A 160 -10.68 1.68 4.84
C ARG A 160 -9.67 2.03 3.75
N MET A 161 -10.04 1.87 2.48
CA MET A 161 -9.20 2.24 1.34
C MET A 161 -8.90 3.75 1.33
N THR A 162 -9.90 4.59 1.60
CA THR A 162 -9.71 6.04 1.74
C THR A 162 -8.68 6.37 2.83
N MET A 163 -8.73 5.71 3.99
CA MET A 163 -7.72 5.90 5.04
C MET A 163 -6.34 5.40 4.67
N VAL A 164 -6.24 4.31 3.90
CA VAL A 164 -4.95 3.83 3.38
C VAL A 164 -4.36 4.88 2.44
N LEU A 165 -5.15 5.42 1.52
CA LEU A 165 -4.68 6.47 0.60
C LEU A 165 -4.27 7.75 1.34
N MET A 166 -5.00 8.14 2.38
CA MET A 166 -4.60 9.28 3.22
C MET A 166 -3.27 9.07 3.95
N GLU A 167 -2.99 7.84 4.36
CA GLU A 167 -1.74 7.47 5.03
C GLU A 167 -0.56 7.44 4.05
N THR A 168 -0.76 6.97 2.82
CA THR A 168 0.32 6.78 1.84
C THR A 168 0.58 8.01 0.98
N GLU A 169 -0.46 8.74 0.59
CA GLU A 169 -0.41 9.86 -0.36
C GLU A 169 -0.69 11.22 0.33
N GLY A 170 -0.96 11.20 1.64
CA GLY A 170 -1.32 12.38 2.43
C GLY A 170 -2.83 12.70 2.45
N VAL A 171 -3.22 13.60 3.35
CA VAL A 171 -4.63 13.96 3.63
C VAL A 171 -5.34 14.51 2.39
N ASP A 172 -4.62 15.23 1.53
CA ASP A 172 -5.11 15.87 0.31
C ASP A 172 -4.77 15.12 -0.97
N PHE A 173 -4.66 13.79 -0.89
CA PHE A 173 -4.47 12.95 -2.06
C PHE A 173 -5.53 13.21 -3.15
N LYS A 174 -5.11 13.01 -4.42
CA LYS A 174 -5.93 13.31 -5.60
C LYS A 174 -7.20 12.46 -5.62
N LEU A 175 -8.36 13.10 -5.64
CA LEU A 175 -9.68 12.44 -5.62
C LEU A 175 -9.87 11.43 -6.76
N ASP A 176 -9.32 11.70 -7.95
CA ASP A 176 -9.51 10.73 -9.04
C ASP A 176 -8.75 9.42 -8.80
N LEU A 177 -7.76 9.37 -7.88
CA LEU A 177 -7.18 8.10 -7.44
C LEU A 177 -8.19 7.25 -6.66
N LEU A 178 -8.95 7.88 -5.74
CA LEU A 178 -10.03 7.20 -5.02
C LEU A 178 -11.12 6.71 -5.96
N MET A 179 -11.48 7.53 -6.95
CA MET A 179 -12.47 7.17 -7.97
C MET A 179 -12.05 5.93 -8.74
N THR A 180 -10.79 5.89 -9.21
CA THR A 180 -10.27 4.76 -9.99
C THR A 180 -10.20 3.48 -9.15
N ILE A 181 -9.68 3.56 -7.92
CA ILE A 181 -9.50 2.39 -7.05
C ILE A 181 -10.85 1.85 -6.55
N CYS A 182 -11.77 2.73 -6.16
CA CYS A 182 -13.06 2.32 -5.59
C CYS A 182 -14.18 2.16 -6.63
N GLY A 183 -13.94 2.54 -7.89
CA GLY A 183 -14.95 2.50 -8.95
C GLY A 183 -16.16 3.40 -8.69
N ILE A 184 -15.93 4.58 -8.11
CA ILE A 184 -17.00 5.50 -7.68
C ILE A 184 -16.96 6.84 -8.40
N SER A 185 -18.10 7.51 -8.43
CA SER A 185 -18.23 8.85 -9.02
C SER A 185 -17.41 9.90 -8.23
N ARG A 186 -17.06 11.01 -8.89
CA ARG A 186 -16.35 12.13 -8.22
C ARG A 186 -17.13 12.72 -7.04
N PRO A 187 -18.45 12.98 -7.14
CA PRO A 187 -19.25 13.40 -5.99
C PRO A 187 -19.18 12.41 -4.83
N ASP A 188 -19.21 11.11 -5.10
CA ASP A 188 -19.17 10.08 -4.06
C ASP A 188 -17.79 9.95 -3.44
N ALA A 189 -16.71 10.05 -4.22
CA ALA A 189 -15.34 10.12 -3.71
C ALA A 189 -15.15 11.33 -2.77
N CYS A 190 -15.68 12.50 -3.13
CA CYS A 190 -15.68 13.69 -2.28
C CYS A 190 -16.43 13.46 -0.97
N LYS A 191 -17.65 12.92 -1.03
CA LYS A 191 -18.47 12.62 0.15
C LYS A 191 -17.79 11.58 1.04
N LEU A 192 -17.20 10.54 0.44
CA LEU A 192 -16.50 9.47 1.14
C LEU A 192 -15.28 10.00 1.89
N ARG A 193 -14.44 10.80 1.25
CA ARG A 193 -13.28 11.44 1.88
C ARG A 193 -13.69 12.32 3.05
N LYS A 194 -14.65 13.23 2.85
CA LYS A 194 -15.17 14.11 3.92
C LYS A 194 -15.75 13.31 5.09
N ARG A 195 -16.48 12.23 4.81
CA ARG A 195 -17.07 11.36 5.83
C ARG A 195 -16.00 10.63 6.65
N VAL A 196 -14.97 10.12 6.00
CA VAL A 196 -13.83 9.45 6.66
C VAL A 196 -13.06 10.45 7.52
N GLN A 197 -12.74 11.64 7.00
CA GLN A 197 -12.09 12.71 7.76
C GLN A 197 -12.92 13.13 8.98
N LYS A 198 -14.24 13.29 8.83
CA LYS A 198 -15.14 13.63 9.95
C LYS A 198 -15.13 12.52 11.02
N LYS A 199 -15.25 11.26 10.62
CA LYS A 199 -15.18 10.12 11.54
C LYS A 199 -13.83 10.05 12.25
N PHE A 200 -12.73 10.34 11.54
CA PHE A 200 -11.41 10.32 12.13
C PHE A 200 -11.24 11.42 13.19
N ARG A 201 -11.68 12.65 12.90
CA ARG A 201 -11.71 13.74 13.88
C ARG A 201 -12.54 13.40 15.12
N GLN A 202 -13.74 12.84 14.93
CA GLN A 202 -14.57 12.37 16.05
C GLN A 202 -13.88 11.29 16.87
N PHE A 203 -13.19 10.36 16.22
CA PHE A 203 -12.42 9.33 16.90
C PHE A 203 -11.27 9.91 17.73
N LEU A 204 -10.52 10.87 17.18
CA LEU A 204 -9.44 11.55 17.89
C LEU A 204 -9.97 12.30 19.12
N GLN A 205 -11.08 13.03 18.98
CA GLN A 205 -11.75 13.70 20.10
C GLN A 205 -12.17 12.72 21.20
N GLN A 206 -12.70 11.55 20.84
CA GLN A 206 -13.04 10.48 21.80
C GLN A 206 -11.82 9.88 22.52
N GLN A 207 -10.63 9.96 21.91
CA GLN A 207 -9.38 9.54 22.54
C GLN A 207 -8.73 10.67 23.37
N GLY A 208 -9.43 11.79 23.59
CA GLY A 208 -8.91 12.94 24.35
C GLY A 208 -7.89 13.78 23.59
N MET A 209 -7.74 13.56 22.28
CA MET A 209 -6.87 14.38 21.43
C MET A 209 -7.70 15.54 20.87
N SER A 210 -7.66 16.68 21.56
CA SER A 210 -8.25 17.93 21.09
C SER A 210 -7.44 18.50 19.92
N GLU A 211 -8.12 19.15 18.96
CA GLU A 211 -7.48 19.96 17.94
C GLU A 211 -6.68 21.09 18.63
N ALA A 212 -5.40 21.23 18.28
CA ALA A 212 -4.64 22.46 18.41
C ALA A 212 -4.63 23.16 17.04
#